data_AF-A0A1F4DTT9-F1
#
_entry.id   AF-A0A1F4DTT9-F1
#
_cell.length_a   1.000
_cell.length_b   1.000
_cell.length_c   1.000
_cell.angle_alpha   90.00
_cell.angle_beta   90.00
_cell.angle_gamma   90.00
#
_symmetry.space_group_name_H-M   'P 1'
#
loop_
_entity.id
_entity.type
_entity.pdbx_description
1 polymer ?
#
loop_
_entity_poly.entity_id
_entity_poly.type
_entity_poly.pdbx_seq_one_letter_code
_entity_poly.pdbx_strand_id
1 'polypeptide(L)'
;MVNAQVRGTVNENTAANYLEGGNENGATTSIFFASSTSSFNDKLLTITSDDLFSVVTMRVAREVRAALNQYYARTGVFPSANQYSDNTYKCHPTTYDGRIPLNITVGCAVPPANFADWALGELPPWFVSNNWNLVVHYAVSSWCASTNASDISQCSSAGGLTVTGVTTKGRALIIATGRRLGAQVRPCSSASNCLEDVENANGDTLFVPPVRSALNNDRLLLVAEAP
;
A
#
# COMPACT_ATOMS: atom_id res chain seq x y z
N MET A 1 13.20 43.38 9.58
CA MET A 1 13.76 42.28 10.39
C MET A 1 13.22 42.43 11.79
N VAL A 2 12.66 41.37 12.36
CA VAL A 2 12.17 41.36 13.75
C VAL A 2 13.40 41.38 14.65
N ASN A 3 13.57 42.44 15.44
CA ASN A 3 14.83 42.83 16.10
C ASN A 3 15.31 41.93 17.26
N ALA A 4 15.00 40.62 17.27
CA ALA A 4 15.36 39.72 18.36
C ALA A 4 15.87 38.33 17.94
N GLN A 5 15.85 37.98 16.65
CA GLN A 5 16.31 36.66 16.21
C GLN A 5 17.84 36.61 16.14
N VAL A 6 18.45 35.85 17.05
CA VAL A 6 19.90 35.62 17.04
C VAL A 6 20.19 34.27 16.38
N ARG A 7 20.39 34.30 15.08
CA ARG A 7 20.69 33.11 14.28
C ARG A 7 22.18 32.75 14.38
N GLY A 8 22.48 31.48 14.60
CA GLY A 8 23.84 30.97 14.73
C GLY A 8 23.87 29.57 15.35
N THR A 9 25.03 28.91 15.28
CA THR A 9 25.23 27.50 15.69
C THR A 9 24.85 27.25 17.15
N VAL A 10 25.10 28.23 18.03
CA VAL A 10 24.75 28.13 19.47
C VAL A 10 23.23 28.13 19.70
N ASN A 11 22.47 28.65 18.74
CA ASN A 11 21.05 28.98 18.89
C ASN A 11 20.14 28.20 17.94
N GLU A 12 20.68 27.24 17.18
CA GLU A 12 19.95 26.53 16.11
C GLU A 12 18.72 25.76 16.60
N ASN A 13 18.71 25.34 17.86
CA ASN A 13 17.60 24.60 18.47
C ASN A 13 16.66 25.47 19.32
N THR A 14 16.80 26.80 19.28
CA THR A 14 15.94 27.72 20.04
C THR A 14 14.84 28.28 19.13
N ALA A 15 13.62 27.78 19.29
CA ALA A 15 12.47 28.15 18.44
C ALA A 15 12.24 29.67 18.33
N ALA A 16 12.41 30.42 19.42
CA ALA A 16 12.26 31.88 19.44
C ALA A 16 13.24 32.64 18.53
N ASN A 17 14.32 32.00 18.06
CA ASN A 17 15.26 32.59 17.11
C ASN A 17 14.85 32.37 15.64
N TYR A 18 13.77 31.62 15.38
CA TYR A 18 13.34 31.25 14.03
C TYR A 18 11.85 31.46 13.76
N LEU A 19 11.01 31.40 14.80
CA LEU A 19 9.56 31.52 14.73
C LEU A 19 9.11 32.86 15.36
N GLU A 20 7.95 33.37 14.93
CA GLU A 20 7.39 34.64 15.40
C GLU A 20 5.91 34.55 15.79
N GLY A 21 5.43 35.63 16.45
CA GLY A 21 4.01 35.87 16.69
C GLY A 21 3.29 34.80 17.50
N GLY A 22 4.02 34.10 18.39
CA GLY A 22 3.50 33.06 19.26
C GLY A 22 3.84 31.65 18.79
N ASN A 23 4.30 31.46 17.55
CA ASN A 23 4.71 30.16 17.01
C ASN A 23 5.93 29.59 17.74
N GLU A 24 6.78 30.44 18.31
CA GLU A 24 7.92 30.05 19.13
C GLU A 24 7.52 29.26 20.39
N ASN A 25 6.24 29.36 20.80
CA ASN A 25 5.66 28.66 21.94
C ASN A 25 4.74 27.49 21.51
N GLY A 26 4.62 27.21 20.21
CA GLY A 26 3.52 26.44 19.62
C GLY A 26 3.38 24.98 20.10
N ALA A 27 4.46 24.35 20.56
CA ALA A 27 4.41 23.01 21.16
C ALA A 27 3.60 22.95 22.47
N THR A 28 3.53 24.08 23.19
CA THR A 28 2.88 24.18 24.50
C THR A 28 1.40 24.55 24.43
N THR A 29 0.97 25.21 23.35
CA THR A 29 -0.39 25.78 23.22
C THR A 29 -1.25 25.06 22.19
N SER A 30 -0.67 24.26 21.29
CA SER A 30 -1.36 23.69 20.12
C SER A 30 -2.02 24.74 19.21
N ILE A 31 -1.65 26.00 19.36
CA ILE A 31 -2.15 27.14 18.58
C ILE A 31 -0.98 27.67 17.77
N PHE A 32 -1.19 27.80 16.46
CA PHE A 32 -0.24 28.37 15.53
C PHE A 32 -0.86 29.54 14.80
N PHE A 33 -0.06 30.58 14.58
CA PHE A 33 -0.48 31.82 13.96
C PHE A 33 0.02 31.87 12.51
N ALA A 34 -0.80 32.42 11.61
CA ALA A 34 -0.41 32.81 10.27
C ALA A 34 -0.80 34.27 10.08
N SER A 35 0.16 35.12 9.70
CA SER A 35 -0.03 36.55 9.48
C SER A 35 0.75 37.00 8.23
N SER A 36 0.31 38.06 7.57
CA SER A 36 0.93 38.62 6.36
C SER A 36 1.53 40.01 6.60
N THR A 37 2.09 40.24 7.79
CA THR A 37 2.75 41.51 8.12
C THR A 37 4.23 41.48 7.77
N SER A 38 4.84 42.66 7.64
CA SER A 38 6.29 42.81 7.40
C SER A 38 7.18 42.29 8.54
N SER A 39 6.57 41.93 9.68
CA SER A 39 7.22 41.41 10.88
C SER A 39 6.89 39.93 11.13
N PHE A 40 6.29 39.24 10.17
CA PHE A 40 5.88 37.86 10.31
C PHE A 40 6.12 37.12 8.99
N ASN A 41 7.05 36.18 8.98
CA ASN A 41 7.41 35.44 7.77
C ASN A 41 7.25 33.92 7.92
N ASP A 42 6.74 33.46 9.06
CA ASP A 42 6.37 32.06 9.24
C ASP A 42 5.25 31.63 8.28
N LYS A 43 5.40 30.43 7.73
CA LYS A 43 4.38 29.79 6.90
C LYS A 43 3.95 28.48 7.57
N LEU A 44 2.65 28.34 7.78
CA LEU A 44 2.07 27.12 8.30
C LEU A 44 1.64 26.20 7.14
N LEU A 45 2.07 24.95 7.20
CA LEU A 45 1.56 23.88 6.36
C LEU A 45 0.98 22.82 7.30
N THR A 46 -0.35 22.74 7.34
CA THR A 46 -1.02 21.65 8.06
C THR A 46 -0.87 20.37 7.26
N ILE A 47 -0.31 19.34 7.88
CA ILE A 47 -0.24 17.98 7.32
C ILE A 47 -1.14 17.10 8.18
N THR A 48 -2.24 16.64 7.60
CA THR A 48 -3.14 15.69 8.25
C THR A 48 -2.65 14.25 8.05
N SER A 49 -3.21 13.32 8.82
CA SER A 49 -3.00 11.90 8.56
C SER A 49 -3.48 11.51 7.16
N ASP A 50 -4.52 12.13 6.62
CA ASP A 50 -5.00 11.86 5.26
C ASP A 50 -3.96 12.27 4.21
N ASP A 51 -3.32 13.43 4.39
CA ASP A 51 -2.27 13.91 3.51
C ASP A 51 -1.10 12.93 3.49
N LEU A 52 -0.63 12.51 4.67
CA LEU A 52 0.48 11.58 4.81
C LEU A 52 0.14 10.18 4.27
N PHE A 53 -0.97 9.58 4.73
CA PHE A 53 -1.35 8.23 4.31
C PHE A 53 -1.65 8.15 2.83
N SER A 54 -2.15 9.21 2.20
CA SER A 54 -2.36 9.23 0.75
C SER A 54 -1.06 9.00 -0.03
N VAL A 55 0.05 9.61 0.40
CA VAL A 55 1.35 9.49 -0.24
C VAL A 55 2.02 8.17 0.12
N VAL A 56 1.95 7.79 1.40
CA VAL A 56 2.56 6.55 1.90
C VAL A 56 1.92 5.32 1.23
N THR A 57 0.59 5.26 1.16
CA THR A 57 -0.11 4.12 0.51
C THR A 57 0.19 4.03 -0.98
N MET A 58 0.35 5.16 -1.68
CA MET A 58 0.83 5.15 -3.06
C MET A 58 2.25 4.61 -3.18
N ARG A 59 3.15 4.94 -2.24
CA ARG A 59 4.51 4.38 -2.24
C ARG A 59 4.47 2.88 -2.02
N VAL A 60 3.74 2.41 -1.00
CA VAL A 60 3.53 0.98 -0.71
C VAL A 60 2.99 0.26 -1.94
N ALA A 61 1.94 0.77 -2.57
CA ALA A 61 1.34 0.18 -3.76
C ALA A 61 2.35 0.08 -4.93
N ARG A 62 3.17 1.11 -5.14
CA ARG A 62 4.20 1.11 -6.19
C ARG A 62 5.28 0.05 -5.94
N GLU A 63 5.74 -0.10 -4.71
CA GLU A 63 6.73 -1.12 -4.36
C GLU A 63 6.19 -2.53 -4.54
N VAL A 64 4.96 -2.79 -4.06
CA VAL A 64 4.33 -4.10 -4.22
C VAL A 64 4.11 -4.43 -5.69
N ARG A 65 3.64 -3.47 -6.49
CA ARG A 65 3.53 -3.67 -7.94
C ARG A 65 4.88 -3.96 -8.59
N ALA A 66 5.92 -3.23 -8.22
CA ALA A 66 7.27 -3.45 -8.75
C ALA A 66 7.78 -4.85 -8.39
N ALA A 67 7.64 -5.26 -7.13
CA ALA A 67 8.00 -6.58 -6.64
C ALA A 67 7.27 -7.69 -7.41
N LEU A 68 5.95 -7.58 -7.53
CA LEU A 68 5.13 -8.55 -8.27
C LEU A 68 5.52 -8.65 -9.75
N ASN A 69 5.77 -7.51 -10.41
CA ASN A 69 6.21 -7.51 -11.81
C ASN A 69 7.60 -8.14 -11.99
N GLN A 70 8.54 -7.86 -11.07
CA GLN A 70 9.86 -8.49 -11.08
C GLN A 70 9.76 -9.99 -10.82
N TYR A 71 8.92 -10.40 -9.88
CA TYR A 71 8.65 -11.80 -9.57
C TYR A 71 8.10 -12.54 -10.78
N TYR A 72 7.07 -11.98 -11.44
CA TYR A 72 6.49 -12.55 -12.65
C TYR A 72 7.52 -12.64 -13.78
N ALA A 73 8.36 -11.61 -13.97
CA ALA A 73 9.40 -11.63 -14.99
C ALA A 73 10.43 -12.76 -14.79
N ARG A 74 10.71 -13.15 -13.55
CA ARG A 74 11.64 -14.26 -13.24
C ARG A 74 11.01 -15.63 -13.31
N THR A 75 9.76 -15.75 -12.87
CA THR A 75 9.13 -17.06 -12.62
C THR A 75 8.06 -17.44 -13.65
N GLY A 76 7.54 -16.46 -14.40
CA GLY A 76 6.43 -16.63 -15.36
C GLY A 76 5.04 -16.64 -14.73
N VAL A 77 4.95 -16.50 -13.40
CA VAL A 77 3.73 -16.62 -12.59
C VAL A 77 3.78 -15.65 -11.41
N PHE A 78 2.63 -15.33 -10.83
CA PHE A 78 2.55 -14.55 -9.60
C PHE A 78 2.39 -15.50 -8.40
N PRO A 79 2.81 -15.11 -7.19
CA PRO A 79 2.59 -15.95 -6.01
C PRO A 79 1.09 -16.02 -5.68
N SER A 80 0.63 -17.16 -5.17
CA SER A 80 -0.68 -17.21 -4.51
C SER A 80 -0.71 -16.29 -3.30
N ALA A 81 -1.89 -15.84 -2.87
CA ALA A 81 -2.02 -14.94 -1.74
C ALA A 81 -1.72 -15.65 -0.41
N ASN A 82 -1.34 -14.86 0.60
CA ASN A 82 -1.39 -15.30 2.00
C ASN A 82 -2.83 -15.15 2.51
N GLN A 83 -3.36 -16.20 3.14
CA GLN A 83 -4.68 -16.14 3.76
C GLN A 83 -4.69 -15.17 4.93
N TYR A 84 -5.81 -14.47 5.13
CA TYR A 84 -5.96 -13.55 6.25
C TYR A 84 -5.90 -14.22 7.64
N SER A 85 -6.15 -15.51 7.74
CA SER A 85 -6.01 -16.26 8.99
C SER A 85 -4.56 -16.67 9.28
N ASP A 86 -3.67 -16.60 8.29
CA ASP A 86 -2.32 -17.14 8.39
C ASP A 86 -1.30 -16.07 8.80
N ASN A 87 -0.83 -16.18 10.04
CA ASN A 87 0.17 -15.28 10.65
C ASN A 87 1.63 -15.71 10.38
N THR A 88 1.86 -16.79 9.63
CA THR A 88 3.19 -17.19 9.16
C THR A 88 3.59 -16.48 7.86
N TYR A 89 2.64 -15.71 7.28
CA TYR A 89 2.82 -14.89 6.07
C TYR A 89 3.24 -15.69 4.83
N LYS A 90 3.11 -17.02 4.87
CA LYS A 90 3.35 -17.85 3.70
C LYS A 90 2.22 -17.68 2.70
N CYS A 91 2.54 -17.82 1.43
CA CYS A 91 1.47 -17.98 0.44
C CYS A 91 0.73 -19.30 0.69
N HIS A 92 -0.53 -19.39 0.27
CA HIS A 92 -1.32 -20.60 0.36
C HIS A 92 -1.73 -21.05 -1.05
N PRO A 93 -1.47 -22.32 -1.45
CA PRO A 93 -1.88 -22.81 -2.75
C PRO A 93 -3.38 -22.60 -2.97
N THR A 94 -3.74 -22.32 -4.21
CA THR A 94 -5.12 -22.06 -4.64
C THR A 94 -5.84 -20.93 -3.90
N THR A 95 -5.12 -20.08 -3.17
CA THR A 95 -5.66 -18.86 -2.57
C THR A 95 -5.33 -17.70 -3.50
N TYR A 96 -6.37 -17.13 -4.11
CA TYR A 96 -6.24 -16.16 -5.19
C TYR A 96 -6.49 -14.73 -4.75
N ASP A 97 -6.98 -14.53 -3.54
CA ASP A 97 -7.13 -13.23 -2.91
C ASP A 97 -6.73 -13.30 -1.42
N GLY A 98 -6.28 -12.18 -0.87
CA GLY A 98 -5.81 -12.13 0.51
C GLY A 98 -4.76 -11.05 0.71
N ARG A 99 -3.67 -11.41 1.39
CA ARG A 99 -2.51 -10.53 1.62
C ARG A 99 -1.37 -10.87 0.68
N ILE A 100 -0.46 -9.92 0.49
CA ILE A 100 0.85 -10.22 -0.12
C ILE A 100 1.62 -11.19 0.79
N PRO A 101 2.05 -12.37 0.29
CA PRO A 101 2.86 -13.29 1.07
C PRO A 101 4.28 -12.73 1.26
N LEU A 102 4.89 -13.04 2.40
CA LEU A 102 6.30 -12.75 2.69
C LEU A 102 7.21 -13.97 2.55
N ASN A 103 6.63 -15.19 2.53
CA ASN A 103 7.37 -16.43 2.36
C ASN A 103 6.71 -17.28 1.26
N ILE A 104 7.30 -17.32 0.06
CA ILE A 104 6.68 -18.02 -1.07
C ILE A 104 7.11 -19.49 -1.14
N THR A 105 8.41 -19.76 -0.99
CA THR A 105 8.97 -21.11 -1.15
C THR A 105 8.44 -22.10 -0.12
N VAL A 106 8.12 -21.65 1.09
CA VAL A 106 7.57 -22.52 2.15
C VAL A 106 6.08 -22.80 1.96
N GLY A 107 5.36 -21.89 1.29
CA GLY A 107 3.90 -21.94 1.16
C GLY A 107 3.39 -22.59 -0.12
N CYS A 108 4.01 -22.26 -1.26
CA CYS A 108 3.48 -22.60 -2.57
C CYS A 108 4.48 -23.26 -3.50
N ALA A 109 5.66 -23.67 -3.03
CA ALA A 109 6.56 -24.47 -3.85
C ALA A 109 5.82 -25.73 -4.35
N VAL A 110 5.60 -25.81 -5.67
CA VAL A 110 5.09 -27.03 -6.33
C VAL A 110 6.08 -27.43 -7.42
N PRO A 111 6.69 -28.62 -7.33
CA PRO A 111 7.54 -29.15 -8.39
C PRO A 111 6.83 -29.18 -9.75
N PRO A 112 7.56 -29.00 -10.88
CA PRO A 112 9.00 -28.83 -11.00
C PRO A 112 9.48 -27.37 -10.87
N ALA A 113 8.55 -26.41 -10.71
CA ALA A 113 8.87 -25.01 -10.53
C ALA A 113 9.12 -24.73 -9.05
N ASN A 114 10.39 -24.70 -8.65
CA ASN A 114 10.75 -24.16 -7.34
C ASN A 114 10.40 -22.66 -7.36
N PHE A 115 9.20 -22.31 -6.88
CA PHE A 115 8.84 -20.91 -6.67
C PHE A 115 9.88 -20.31 -5.72
N ALA A 116 10.75 -19.49 -6.30
CA ALA A 116 11.74 -18.74 -5.54
C ALA A 116 11.01 -17.80 -4.60
N ASP A 117 11.61 -17.51 -3.45
CA ASP A 117 11.11 -16.41 -2.65
C ASP A 117 11.35 -15.07 -3.36
N TRP A 118 10.88 -13.98 -2.77
CA TRP A 118 11.28 -12.63 -3.17
C TRP A 118 12.81 -12.56 -3.25
N ALA A 119 13.35 -12.10 -4.39
CA ALA A 119 14.79 -11.89 -4.43
C ALA A 119 15.18 -10.73 -3.52
N LEU A 120 16.46 -10.66 -3.16
CA LEU A 120 16.96 -9.65 -2.24
C LEU A 120 16.62 -8.24 -2.75
N GLY A 121 15.85 -7.49 -1.97
CA GLY A 121 15.48 -6.11 -2.26
C GLY A 121 14.23 -5.91 -3.11
N GLU A 122 13.54 -6.98 -3.54
CA GLU A 122 12.26 -6.85 -4.26
C GLU A 122 11.16 -6.23 -3.40
N LEU A 123 11.02 -6.73 -2.18
CA LEU A 123 10.26 -6.05 -1.15
C LEU A 123 11.24 -5.24 -0.31
N PRO A 124 11.03 -3.90 -0.18
CA PRO A 124 11.90 -3.08 0.65
C PRO A 124 11.91 -3.56 2.11
N PRO A 125 13.05 -3.51 2.83
CA PRO A 125 13.11 -3.92 4.23
C PRO A 125 12.06 -3.21 5.12
N TRP A 126 11.81 -1.92 4.87
CA TRP A 126 10.80 -1.16 5.60
C TRP A 126 9.37 -1.64 5.33
N PHE A 127 9.10 -2.27 4.18
CA PHE A 127 7.78 -2.85 3.89
C PHE A 127 7.52 -4.01 4.86
N VAL A 128 8.51 -4.87 5.02
CA VAL A 128 8.48 -6.04 5.89
C VAL A 128 8.49 -5.63 7.37
N SER A 129 9.43 -4.78 7.79
CA SER A 129 9.57 -4.37 9.20
C SER A 129 8.35 -3.64 9.75
N ASN A 130 7.61 -2.94 8.89
CA ASN A 130 6.40 -2.22 9.29
C ASN A 130 5.11 -3.02 9.01
N ASN A 131 5.22 -4.30 8.65
CA ASN A 131 4.09 -5.19 8.39
C ASN A 131 3.09 -4.65 7.36
N TRP A 132 3.56 -3.98 6.31
CA TRP A 132 2.68 -3.44 5.27
C TRP A 132 1.91 -4.52 4.52
N ASN A 133 2.41 -5.76 4.49
CA ASN A 133 1.69 -6.93 3.97
C ASN A 133 0.34 -7.16 4.67
N LEU A 134 0.21 -6.76 5.95
CA LEU A 134 -1.01 -6.95 6.72
C LEU A 134 -2.16 -6.00 6.38
N VAL A 135 -1.88 -4.96 5.58
CA VAL A 135 -2.81 -3.88 5.21
C VAL A 135 -2.85 -3.63 3.70
N VAL A 136 -2.29 -4.55 2.91
CA VAL A 136 -2.42 -4.56 1.45
C VAL A 136 -3.24 -5.78 1.07
N HIS A 137 -4.40 -5.56 0.45
CA HIS A 137 -5.13 -6.63 -0.20
C HIS A 137 -4.49 -6.91 -1.56
N TYR A 138 -4.41 -8.18 -1.90
CA TYR A 138 -3.81 -8.69 -3.11
C TYR A 138 -4.74 -9.72 -3.72
N ALA A 139 -4.98 -9.60 -5.02
CA ALA A 139 -5.72 -10.58 -5.79
C ALA A 139 -4.94 -10.93 -7.07
N VAL A 140 -5.05 -12.18 -7.49
CA VAL A 140 -4.37 -12.76 -8.65
C VAL A 140 -5.32 -13.69 -9.38
N SER A 141 -5.28 -13.69 -10.72
CA SER A 141 -6.01 -14.68 -11.50
C SER A 141 -5.53 -16.09 -11.16
N SER A 142 -6.45 -17.04 -11.06
CA SER A 142 -6.08 -18.45 -10.85
C SER A 142 -5.17 -18.99 -11.96
N TRP A 143 -5.34 -18.50 -13.19
CA TRP A 143 -4.46 -18.85 -14.31
C TRP A 143 -3.02 -18.37 -14.10
N CYS A 144 -2.86 -17.26 -13.37
CA CYS A 144 -1.58 -16.60 -13.15
C CYS A 144 -0.83 -17.05 -11.90
N ALA A 145 -1.47 -17.83 -11.04
CA ALA A 145 -0.86 -18.43 -9.85
C ALA A 145 -0.79 -19.97 -9.93
N SER A 146 -0.99 -20.53 -11.13
CA SER A 146 -0.99 -21.97 -11.40
C SER A 146 0.35 -22.44 -11.98
N THR A 147 0.69 -23.71 -11.74
CA THR A 147 1.82 -24.38 -12.41
C THR A 147 1.43 -25.21 -13.62
N ASN A 148 0.13 -25.28 -13.95
CA ASN A 148 -0.31 -25.99 -15.15
C ASN A 148 0.04 -25.16 -16.39
N ALA A 149 0.68 -25.78 -17.38
CA ALA A 149 1.10 -25.10 -18.60
C ALA A 149 -0.06 -24.45 -19.37
N SER A 150 -1.25 -25.08 -19.35
CA SER A 150 -2.47 -24.52 -19.94
C SER A 150 -2.90 -23.23 -19.23
N ASP A 151 -2.83 -23.20 -17.91
CA ASP A 151 -3.22 -22.05 -17.11
C ASP A 151 -2.21 -20.90 -17.29
N ILE A 152 -0.91 -21.21 -17.30
CA ILE A 152 0.14 -20.22 -17.58
C ILE A 152 -0.08 -19.57 -18.96
N SER A 153 -0.46 -20.34 -19.97
CA SER A 153 -0.78 -19.78 -21.29
C SER A 153 -1.97 -18.81 -21.25
N GLN A 154 -3.01 -19.13 -20.47
CA GLN A 154 -4.19 -18.27 -20.27
C GLN A 154 -3.86 -17.02 -19.46
N CYS A 155 -2.95 -17.11 -18.49
CA CYS A 155 -2.47 -15.94 -17.77
C CYS A 155 -1.89 -14.91 -18.72
N SER A 156 -1.06 -15.34 -19.68
CA SER A 156 -0.38 -14.46 -20.63
C SER A 156 -1.31 -13.91 -21.72
N SER A 157 -2.46 -14.54 -22.00
CA SER A 157 -3.36 -14.14 -23.10
C SER A 157 -4.69 -13.53 -22.67
N ALA A 158 -5.19 -13.84 -21.46
CA ALA A 158 -6.56 -13.53 -21.08
C ALA A 158 -6.72 -13.00 -19.64
N GLY A 159 -5.73 -13.14 -18.76
CA GLY A 159 -5.80 -12.59 -17.40
C GLY A 159 -6.79 -13.34 -16.51
N GLY A 160 -7.81 -12.71 -15.95
CA GLY A 160 -8.87 -13.39 -15.18
C GLY A 160 -9.58 -12.51 -14.16
N LEU A 161 -8.95 -11.41 -13.75
CA LEU A 161 -9.58 -10.41 -12.89
C LEU A 161 -10.32 -9.37 -13.73
N THR A 162 -11.50 -8.97 -13.29
CA THR A 162 -12.32 -7.93 -13.92
C THR A 162 -12.30 -6.70 -13.04
N VAL A 163 -11.97 -5.54 -13.60
CA VAL A 163 -12.12 -4.26 -12.90
C VAL A 163 -13.15 -3.43 -13.65
N THR A 164 -14.19 -2.97 -12.96
CA THR A 164 -15.25 -2.15 -13.57
C THR A 164 -14.64 -0.90 -14.20
N GLY A 165 -15.02 -0.62 -15.45
CA GLY A 165 -14.47 0.50 -16.23
C GLY A 165 -13.12 0.21 -16.90
N VAL A 166 -12.55 -0.98 -16.71
CA VAL A 166 -11.35 -1.46 -17.42
C VAL A 166 -11.76 -2.55 -18.41
N THR A 167 -11.37 -2.40 -19.67
CA THR A 167 -11.75 -3.33 -20.76
C THR A 167 -10.86 -4.56 -20.82
N THR A 168 -9.61 -4.44 -20.39
CA THR A 168 -8.63 -5.53 -20.29
C THR A 168 -8.82 -6.28 -18.98
N LYS A 169 -8.61 -7.59 -19.01
CA LYS A 169 -8.60 -8.41 -17.80
C LYS A 169 -7.26 -8.25 -17.08
N GLY A 170 -7.31 -8.10 -15.75
CA GLY A 170 -6.14 -8.08 -14.90
C GLY A 170 -5.58 -9.48 -14.66
N ARG A 171 -4.25 -9.60 -14.60
CA ARG A 171 -3.53 -10.78 -14.14
C ARG A 171 -3.38 -10.80 -12.62
N ALA A 172 -3.11 -9.62 -12.06
CA ALA A 172 -3.02 -9.37 -10.63
C ALA A 172 -3.37 -7.91 -10.33
N LEU A 173 -3.85 -7.65 -9.12
CA LEU A 173 -4.11 -6.32 -8.60
C LEU A 173 -3.79 -6.24 -7.11
N ILE A 174 -3.65 -5.02 -6.63
CA ILE A 174 -3.54 -4.72 -5.22
C ILE A 174 -4.53 -3.63 -4.84
N ILE A 175 -5.01 -3.69 -3.60
CA ILE A 175 -5.74 -2.60 -2.97
C ILE A 175 -4.96 -2.17 -1.75
N ALA A 176 -4.34 -1.00 -1.83
CA ALA A 176 -3.67 -0.39 -0.71
C ALA A 176 -4.73 0.23 0.20
N THR A 177 -4.91 -0.37 1.38
CA THR A 177 -5.92 0.10 2.33
C THR A 177 -5.43 1.38 2.97
N GLY A 178 -6.27 2.41 3.02
CA GLY A 178 -5.86 3.73 3.51
C GLY A 178 -5.66 3.76 5.02
N ARG A 179 -5.80 4.93 5.65
CA ARG A 179 -5.84 4.98 7.13
C ARG A 179 -7.12 4.31 7.63
N ARG A 180 -7.13 3.90 8.89
CA ARG A 180 -8.35 3.37 9.53
C ARG A 180 -9.51 4.37 9.44
N LEU A 181 -10.63 3.92 8.92
CA LEU A 181 -11.92 4.62 8.91
C LEU A 181 -12.91 3.91 9.83
N GLY A 182 -13.71 4.69 10.58
CA GLY A 182 -14.79 4.18 11.42
C GLY A 182 -14.42 2.98 12.29
N ALA A 183 -15.18 1.89 12.16
CA ALA A 183 -15.07 0.68 12.96
C ALA A 183 -14.12 -0.40 12.39
N GLN A 184 -13.34 -0.09 11.35
CA GLN A 184 -12.40 -1.05 10.75
C GLN A 184 -11.51 -1.72 11.80
N VAL A 185 -11.22 -3.00 11.60
CA VAL A 185 -10.37 -3.81 12.48
C VAL A 185 -9.06 -4.06 11.74
N ARG A 186 -7.94 -3.62 12.33
CA ARG A 186 -6.60 -3.79 11.78
C ARG A 186 -5.69 -4.51 12.80
N PRO A 187 -4.80 -5.44 12.39
CA PRO A 187 -4.59 -5.97 11.04
C PRO A 187 -5.82 -6.62 10.38
N CYS A 188 -5.82 -6.70 9.05
CA CYS A 188 -6.94 -7.29 8.32
C CYS A 188 -6.98 -8.80 8.59
N SER A 189 -8.06 -9.29 9.22
CA SER A 189 -8.33 -10.73 9.39
C SER A 189 -9.33 -11.28 8.36
N SER A 190 -9.85 -10.41 7.50
CA SER A 190 -10.62 -10.67 6.30
C SER A 190 -10.47 -9.46 5.35
N ALA A 191 -11.00 -9.56 4.13
CA ALA A 191 -11.07 -8.41 3.22
C ALA A 191 -11.95 -7.28 3.80
N SER A 192 -13.13 -7.63 4.32
CA SER A 192 -14.10 -6.68 4.90
C SER A 192 -13.63 -5.92 6.13
N ASN A 193 -12.57 -6.39 6.81
CA ASN A 193 -11.97 -5.68 7.93
C ASN A 193 -11.29 -4.37 7.51
N CYS A 194 -10.84 -4.28 6.26
CA CYS A 194 -9.98 -3.20 5.78
C CYS A 194 -10.39 -2.61 4.44
N LEU A 195 -11.18 -3.32 3.64
CA LEU A 195 -11.75 -2.79 2.42
C LEU A 195 -13.11 -2.19 2.72
N GLU A 196 -13.31 -0.94 2.29
CA GLU A 196 -14.57 -0.24 2.53
C GLU A 196 -15.65 -0.55 1.49
N ASP A 197 -15.24 -1.09 0.35
CA ASP A 197 -16.12 -1.47 -0.74
C ASP A 197 -16.58 -2.93 -0.60
N VAL A 198 -17.90 -3.16 -0.66
CA VAL A 198 -18.51 -4.49 -0.51
C VAL A 198 -18.13 -5.41 -1.66
N GLU A 199 -18.04 -4.88 -2.88
CA GLU A 199 -17.68 -5.66 -4.06
C GLU A 199 -16.24 -6.15 -3.92
N ASN A 200 -15.31 -5.27 -3.58
CA ASN A 200 -13.91 -5.65 -3.41
C ASN A 200 -13.65 -6.60 -2.23
N ALA A 201 -14.64 -6.79 -1.33
CA ALA A 201 -14.52 -7.61 -0.13
C ALA A 201 -15.27 -8.95 -0.22
N ASN A 202 -15.92 -9.27 -1.35
CA ASN A 202 -16.80 -10.43 -1.48
C ASN A 202 -16.06 -11.74 -1.86
N GLY A 203 -14.79 -11.66 -2.26
CA GLY A 203 -13.92 -12.80 -2.59
C GLY A 203 -14.09 -13.37 -4.00
N ASP A 204 -14.73 -12.65 -4.91
CA ASP A 204 -14.82 -13.05 -6.32
C ASP A 204 -13.74 -12.40 -7.22
N THR A 205 -13.95 -12.44 -8.55
CA THR A 205 -12.98 -11.92 -9.53
C THR A 205 -13.38 -10.57 -10.12
N LEU A 206 -14.44 -9.95 -9.61
CA LEU A 206 -14.93 -8.64 -9.99
C LEU A 206 -14.53 -7.61 -8.93
N PHE A 207 -13.93 -6.52 -9.39
CA PHE A 207 -13.46 -5.44 -8.54
C PHE A 207 -13.96 -4.11 -9.08
N VAL A 208 -14.13 -3.15 -8.20
CA VAL A 208 -14.51 -1.77 -8.53
C VAL A 208 -13.43 -0.81 -8.05
N PRO A 209 -13.01 0.17 -8.87
CA PRO A 209 -12.11 1.22 -8.40
C PRO A 209 -12.73 1.95 -7.20
N PRO A 210 -12.06 1.98 -6.02
CA PRO A 210 -12.60 2.65 -4.86
C PRO A 210 -12.81 4.15 -5.10
N VAL A 211 -13.97 4.68 -4.71
CA VAL A 211 -14.28 6.11 -4.82
C VAL A 211 -13.90 6.81 -3.53
N ARG A 212 -12.88 7.68 -3.60
CA ARG A 212 -12.40 8.43 -2.43
C ARG A 212 -13.51 9.28 -1.81
N SER A 213 -13.73 9.08 -0.53
CA SER A 213 -14.72 9.82 0.26
C SER A 213 -14.34 9.80 1.75
N ALA A 214 -15.19 10.37 2.61
CA ALA A 214 -15.03 10.25 4.06
C ALA A 214 -15.19 8.81 4.57
N LEU A 215 -15.77 7.92 3.75
CA LEU A 215 -16.07 6.53 4.09
C LEU A 215 -15.21 5.51 3.34
N ASN A 216 -14.42 5.95 2.36
CA ASN A 216 -13.56 5.07 1.58
C ASN A 216 -12.26 5.81 1.21
N ASN A 217 -11.13 5.25 1.60
CA ASN A 217 -9.81 5.83 1.30
C ASN A 217 -8.83 4.84 0.66
N ASP A 218 -9.32 3.64 0.33
CA ASP A 218 -8.63 2.60 -0.41
C ASP A 218 -8.14 3.09 -1.79
N ARG A 219 -7.12 2.41 -2.32
CA ARG A 219 -6.62 2.62 -3.68
C ARG A 219 -6.37 1.30 -4.37
N LEU A 220 -7.07 1.06 -5.46
CA LEU A 220 -6.82 -0.09 -6.34
C LEU A 220 -5.74 0.26 -7.36
N LEU A 221 -4.83 -0.68 -7.59
CA LEU A 221 -3.83 -0.63 -8.63
C LEU A 221 -3.78 -1.97 -9.36
N LEU A 222 -4.01 -1.93 -10.67
CA LEU A 222 -3.71 -3.07 -11.54
C LEU A 222 -2.19 -3.24 -11.63
N VAL A 223 -1.73 -4.46 -11.36
CA VAL A 223 -0.29 -4.79 -11.38
C VAL A 223 0.14 -5.09 -12.80
N ALA A 224 -0.65 -5.91 -13.49
CA ALA A 224 -0.43 -6.28 -14.88
C ALA A 224 -1.76 -6.60 -15.56
N GLU A 225 -1.93 -6.12 -16.79
CA GLU A 225 -3.06 -6.44 -17.66
C GLU A 225 -2.67 -7.56 -18.62
N ALA A 226 -3.66 -8.32 -19.08
CA ALA A 226 -3.50 -9.15 -20.26
C ALA A 226 -3.30 -8.25 -21.51
N PRO A 227 -2.46 -8.66 -22.46
CA PRO A 227 -2.24 -7.92 -23.71
C PRO A 227 -3.50 -7.80 -24.57
#